data_AF-A0A2T4XXW4-F1
#
_entry.id   AF-A0A2T4XXW4-F1
#
_cell.length_a   1.000
_cell.length_b   1.000
_cell.length_c   1.000
_cell.angle_alpha   90.00
_cell.angle_beta   90.00
_cell.angle_gamma   90.00
#
_symmetry.space_group_name_H-M   'P 1'
#
loop_
_entity.id
_entity.type
_entity.pdbx_description
1 polymer ?
#
loop_
_entity_poly.entity_id
_entity_poly.type
_entity_poly.pdbx_seq_one_letter_code
_entity_poly.pdbx_strand_id
1 'polypeptide(L)'
;MNIHKSYSIAIASIFLSVAVHARNVIIANEVKNNDGSVWVVEKNNDGYNVKYTNAQGKEYDNNTIITSDIEGSNLFLDAVSTDAVSLLMDYPKDAYIFKFSSGEIPRLLSACKRITLPSAEQQQVVAVLTLCSKQSVTEKVTLSNADADKLLASDNLTLDGSVKTLIGNDKAFLYDENKKQKRNKPYLIKGDVVEILDYESSMLKIKYKSKAKIITAWINFVDIL
;
A
#
# COMPACT_ATOMS: atom_id res chain seq x y z
N MET A 1 -39.27 -44.53 -62.99
CA MET A 1 -40.53 -44.47 -62.21
C MET A 1 -40.15 -44.29 -60.75
N ASN A 2 -40.69 -43.23 -60.12
CA ASN A 2 -40.37 -42.71 -58.78
C ASN A 2 -40.43 -43.74 -57.65
N ILE A 3 -39.67 -43.54 -56.57
CA ILE A 3 -40.11 -42.92 -55.29
C ILE A 3 -38.95 -42.89 -54.28
N HIS A 4 -38.72 -41.70 -53.71
CA HIS A 4 -37.85 -41.36 -52.58
C HIS A 4 -38.17 -42.10 -51.27
N LYS A 5 -37.16 -42.26 -50.40
CA LYS A 5 -37.29 -41.92 -48.96
C LYS A 5 -35.94 -41.68 -48.29
N SER A 6 -35.92 -40.64 -47.48
CA SER A 6 -34.81 -39.96 -46.81
C SER A 6 -34.45 -40.57 -45.44
N TYR A 7 -33.55 -39.85 -44.73
CA TYR A 7 -33.13 -39.91 -43.31
C TYR A 7 -31.84 -40.70 -43.07
N SER A 8 -30.85 -40.25 -42.30
CA SER A 8 -30.52 -38.95 -41.72
C SER A 8 -29.09 -39.05 -41.17
N ILE A 9 -28.39 -37.92 -41.17
CA ILE A 9 -27.07 -37.67 -40.60
C ILE A 9 -27.08 -37.89 -39.08
N ALA A 10 -26.04 -38.55 -38.55
CA ALA A 10 -25.63 -38.44 -37.15
C ALA A 10 -24.10 -38.52 -37.03
N ILE A 11 -23.43 -37.41 -37.39
CA ILE A 11 -22.12 -37.06 -36.86
C ILE A 11 -22.41 -36.21 -35.62
N ALA A 12 -22.05 -36.71 -34.44
CA ALA A 12 -22.02 -35.91 -33.23
C ALA A 12 -20.83 -36.35 -32.35
N SER A 13 -19.67 -35.86 -32.76
CA SER A 13 -18.63 -35.25 -31.93
C SER A 13 -18.67 -35.58 -30.44
N ILE A 14 -17.71 -36.40 -30.03
CA ILE A 14 -17.23 -36.53 -28.65
C ILE A 14 -16.66 -35.15 -28.25
N PHE A 15 -17.48 -34.33 -27.60
CA PHE A 15 -16.98 -33.18 -26.86
C PHE A 15 -16.27 -33.71 -25.62
N LEU A 16 -14.94 -33.73 -25.65
CA LEU A 16 -14.13 -33.65 -24.44
C LEU A 16 -14.52 -32.35 -23.74
N SER A 17 -15.35 -32.46 -22.70
CA SER A 17 -15.56 -31.40 -21.73
C SER A 17 -14.28 -31.25 -20.92
N VAL A 18 -13.37 -30.41 -21.42
CA VAL A 18 -12.49 -29.67 -20.49
C VAL A 18 -13.45 -28.81 -19.70
N ALA A 19 -13.81 -29.27 -18.50
CA ALA A 19 -14.43 -28.43 -17.50
C ALA A 19 -13.43 -27.30 -17.20
N VAL A 20 -13.57 -26.21 -17.96
CA VAL A 20 -13.04 -24.92 -17.58
C VAL A 20 -13.64 -24.68 -16.21
N HIS A 21 -12.84 -24.89 -15.16
CA HIS A 21 -13.16 -24.41 -13.84
C HIS A 21 -13.26 -22.90 -14.00
N ALA A 22 -14.47 -22.40 -14.22
CA ALA A 22 -14.76 -20.99 -14.17
C ALA A 22 -14.36 -20.56 -12.77
N ARG A 23 -13.16 -19.97 -12.65
CA ARG A 23 -12.77 -19.29 -11.41
C ARG A 23 -13.85 -18.23 -11.23
N ASN A 24 -14.59 -18.31 -10.13
CA ASN A 24 -15.50 -17.26 -9.75
C ASN A 24 -14.65 -16.03 -9.42
N VAL A 25 -14.48 -15.16 -10.42
CA VAL A 25 -13.78 -13.89 -10.30
C VAL A 25 -14.83 -12.82 -10.05
N ILE A 26 -14.71 -12.12 -8.93
CA ILE A 26 -15.56 -11.00 -8.55
C ILE A 26 -14.74 -9.73 -8.74
N ILE A 27 -15.24 -8.78 -9.52
CA ILE A 27 -14.64 -7.45 -9.63
C ILE A 27 -15.00 -6.67 -8.37
N ALA A 28 -14.00 -6.33 -7.57
CA ALA A 28 -14.15 -5.55 -6.34
C ALA A 28 -14.12 -4.05 -6.63
N ASN A 29 -13.26 -3.61 -7.56
CA ASN A 29 -13.13 -2.20 -7.94
C ASN A 29 -12.61 -2.08 -9.39
N GLU A 30 -12.99 -1.02 -10.09
CA GLU A 30 -12.58 -0.74 -11.47
C GLU A 30 -12.41 0.77 -11.70
N VAL A 31 -11.33 1.15 -12.37
CA VAL A 31 -11.07 2.52 -12.82
C VAL A 31 -10.70 2.50 -14.29
N LYS A 32 -11.34 3.36 -15.08
CA LYS A 32 -11.01 3.58 -16.50
C LYS A 32 -10.38 4.94 -16.66
N ASN A 33 -9.21 4.98 -17.28
CA ASN A 33 -8.51 6.22 -17.59
C ASN A 33 -8.92 6.75 -18.96
N ASN A 34 -8.73 8.06 -19.16
CA ASN A 34 -9.05 8.73 -20.42
C ASN A 34 -8.18 8.26 -21.60
N ASP A 35 -7.02 7.66 -21.32
CA ASP A 35 -6.13 7.07 -22.34
C ASP A 35 -6.64 5.72 -22.87
N GLY A 36 -7.76 5.20 -22.35
CA GLY A 36 -8.34 3.91 -22.71
C GLY A 36 -7.81 2.74 -21.89
N SER A 37 -6.90 2.98 -20.94
CA SER A 37 -6.43 1.96 -20.03
C SER A 37 -7.40 1.70 -18.88
N VAL A 38 -7.37 0.49 -18.35
CA VAL A 38 -8.29 0.01 -17.31
C VAL A 38 -7.51 -0.63 -16.17
N TRP A 39 -7.87 -0.27 -14.95
CA TRP A 39 -7.39 -0.88 -13.71
C TRP A 39 -8.54 -1.62 -13.04
N VAL A 40 -8.27 -2.83 -12.56
CA VAL A 40 -9.26 -3.69 -11.91
C VAL A 40 -8.64 -4.31 -10.66
N VAL A 41 -9.41 -4.37 -9.57
CA VAL A 41 -9.12 -5.28 -8.45
C VAL A 41 -10.10 -6.43 -8.54
N GLU A 42 -9.57 -7.63 -8.69
CA GLU A 42 -10.33 -8.87 -8.80
C GLU A 42 -10.15 -9.69 -7.53
N LYS A 43 -11.22 -10.34 -7.06
CA LYS A 43 -11.18 -11.33 -5.99
C LYS A 43 -11.50 -12.70 -6.54
N ASN A 44 -10.67 -13.69 -6.22
CA ASN A 44 -10.93 -15.10 -6.47
C ASN A 44 -10.71 -15.91 -5.18
N ASN A 45 -10.71 -17.24 -5.28
CA ASN A 45 -10.51 -18.12 -4.13
C ASN A 45 -9.10 -18.00 -3.50
N ASP A 46 -8.12 -17.54 -4.28
CA ASP A 46 -6.70 -17.43 -3.89
C ASP A 46 -6.40 -16.06 -3.24
N GLY A 47 -7.32 -15.10 -3.32
CA GLY A 47 -7.17 -13.76 -2.75
C GLY A 47 -7.54 -12.66 -3.75
N TYR A 48 -6.86 -11.52 -3.62
CA TYR A 48 -7.03 -10.36 -4.50
C TYR A 48 -5.91 -10.27 -5.53
N ASN A 49 -6.26 -9.81 -6.74
CA ASN A 49 -5.32 -9.51 -7.81
C ASN A 49 -5.58 -8.09 -8.32
N VAL A 50 -4.51 -7.32 -8.54
CA VAL A 50 -4.58 -6.03 -9.20
C VAL A 50 -4.20 -6.23 -10.65
N LYS A 51 -5.10 -5.87 -11.56
CA LYS A 51 -4.90 -6.00 -13.00
C LYS A 51 -4.91 -4.64 -13.67
N TYR A 52 -4.04 -4.46 -14.64
CA TYR A 52 -3.95 -3.31 -15.53
C TYR A 52 -3.96 -3.77 -16.98
N THR A 53 -4.86 -3.20 -17.78
CA THR A 53 -4.89 -3.37 -19.24
C THR A 53 -4.62 -2.03 -19.88
N ASN A 54 -3.54 -1.92 -20.67
CA ASN A 54 -3.20 -0.67 -21.35
C ASN A 54 -4.10 -0.42 -22.58
N ALA A 55 -3.95 0.75 -23.21
CA ALA A 55 -4.75 1.13 -24.39
C ALA A 55 -4.58 0.18 -25.60
N GLN A 56 -3.50 -0.58 -25.67
CA GLN A 56 -3.24 -1.59 -26.70
C GLN A 56 -3.77 -2.99 -26.34
N GLY A 57 -4.43 -3.14 -25.19
CA GLY A 57 -4.96 -4.42 -24.72
C GLY A 57 -3.92 -5.33 -24.07
N LYS A 58 -2.71 -4.83 -23.78
CA LYS A 58 -1.69 -5.61 -23.06
C LYS A 58 -1.99 -5.58 -21.57
N GLU A 59 -1.96 -6.76 -20.96
CA GLU A 59 -2.31 -6.97 -19.56
C GLU A 59 -1.08 -7.10 -18.67
N TYR A 60 -1.22 -6.62 -17.44
CA TYR A 60 -0.26 -6.72 -16.35
C TYR A 60 -1.05 -7.02 -15.08
N ASP A 61 -0.56 -7.92 -14.24
CA ASP A 61 -1.24 -8.32 -13.03
C ASP A 61 -0.29 -8.46 -11.84
N ASN A 62 -0.83 -8.42 -10.62
CA ASN A 62 -0.09 -8.61 -9.40
C ASN A 62 -1.00 -9.13 -8.27
N ASN A 63 -0.63 -10.28 -7.73
CA ASN A 63 -1.34 -10.96 -6.65
C ASN A 63 -0.61 -10.91 -5.30
N THR A 64 0.43 -10.08 -5.16
CA THR A 64 1.28 -9.99 -3.96
C THR A 64 1.16 -8.65 -3.23
N ILE A 65 0.65 -7.59 -3.89
CA ILE A 65 0.48 -6.28 -3.24
C ILE A 65 -0.66 -6.30 -2.23
N ILE A 66 -1.80 -6.88 -2.60
CA ILE A 66 -2.99 -6.90 -1.74
C ILE A 66 -2.92 -8.12 -0.84
N THR A 67 -2.93 -7.90 0.47
CA THR A 67 -2.93 -8.97 1.46
C THR A 67 -4.32 -9.63 1.54
N SER A 68 -4.37 -10.91 1.91
CA SER A 68 -5.62 -11.68 1.92
C SER A 68 -6.60 -11.32 3.05
N ASP A 69 -6.11 -10.61 4.07
CA ASP A 69 -6.86 -10.26 5.29
C ASP A 69 -7.72 -8.99 5.14
N ILE A 70 -7.54 -8.24 4.05
CA ILE A 70 -8.36 -7.05 3.80
C ILE A 70 -9.75 -7.40 3.28
N GLU A 71 -10.75 -6.69 3.77
CA GLU A 71 -12.10 -6.75 3.21
C GLU A 71 -12.21 -5.87 1.97
N GLY A 72 -12.97 -6.31 0.97
CA GLY A 72 -13.10 -5.60 -0.31
C GLY A 72 -13.64 -4.17 -0.18
N SER A 73 -14.43 -3.89 0.85
CA SER A 73 -14.94 -2.54 1.16
C SER A 73 -13.85 -1.55 1.54
N ASN A 74 -12.67 -2.02 1.89
CA ASN A 74 -11.52 -1.22 2.30
C ASN A 74 -10.46 -1.12 1.19
N LEU A 75 -10.80 -1.59 -0.02
CA LEU A 75 -9.96 -1.56 -1.20
C LEU A 75 -10.49 -0.55 -2.21
N PHE A 76 -9.67 0.46 -2.48
CA PHE A 76 -10.04 1.55 -3.38
C PHE A 76 -9.02 1.69 -4.50
N LEU A 77 -9.52 1.74 -5.73
CA LEU A 77 -8.78 2.29 -6.85
C LEU A 77 -9.26 3.71 -7.10
N ASP A 78 -8.33 4.65 -7.24
CA ASP A 78 -8.64 6.04 -7.53
C ASP A 78 -7.73 6.59 -8.63
N ALA A 79 -8.33 7.23 -9.63
CA ALA A 79 -7.58 7.93 -10.68
C ALA A 79 -7.07 9.25 -10.11
N VAL A 80 -5.77 9.32 -9.83
CA VAL A 80 -5.13 10.52 -9.27
C VAL A 80 -4.97 11.59 -10.35
N SER A 81 -4.70 11.15 -11.58
CA SER A 81 -4.61 11.96 -12.78
C SER A 81 -4.90 11.08 -13.98
N THR A 82 -4.83 11.64 -15.19
CA THR A 82 -4.92 10.84 -16.43
C THR A 82 -3.85 9.76 -16.51
N ASP A 83 -2.71 9.99 -15.87
CA ASP A 83 -1.49 9.21 -16.05
C ASP A 83 -1.09 8.44 -14.79
N ALA A 84 -1.95 8.40 -13.77
CA ALA A 84 -1.66 7.69 -12.53
C ALA A 84 -2.90 7.20 -11.79
N VAL A 85 -2.79 6.01 -11.22
CA VAL A 85 -3.80 5.39 -10.37
C VAL A 85 -3.21 5.07 -9.00
N SER A 86 -4.00 5.30 -7.95
CA SER A 86 -3.70 4.86 -6.59
C SER A 86 -4.52 3.64 -6.23
N LEU A 87 -3.85 2.61 -5.73
CA LEU A 87 -4.45 1.54 -4.95
C LEU A 87 -4.31 1.89 -3.46
N LEU A 88 -5.43 2.02 -2.77
CA LEU A 88 -5.53 2.28 -1.34
C LEU A 88 -6.11 1.06 -0.62
N MET A 89 -5.43 0.66 0.45
CA MET A 89 -5.85 -0.37 1.40
C MET A 89 -6.05 0.29 2.77
N ASP A 90 -7.29 0.48 3.19
CA ASP A 90 -7.64 1.26 4.39
C ASP A 90 -7.92 0.35 5.60
N TYR A 91 -6.96 0.23 6.52
CA TYR A 91 -7.15 -0.51 7.76
C TYR A 91 -7.53 0.45 8.91
N PRO A 92 -8.14 -0.04 10.00
CA PRO A 92 -8.61 0.82 11.09
C PRO A 92 -7.57 1.77 11.72
N LYS A 93 -6.27 1.43 11.65
CA LYS A 93 -5.17 2.25 12.21
C LYS A 93 -4.17 2.74 11.17
N ASP A 94 -4.04 1.99 10.08
CA ASP A 94 -3.00 2.16 9.08
C ASP A 94 -3.64 2.16 7.70
N ALA A 95 -3.10 2.93 6.75
CA ALA A 95 -3.49 2.83 5.36
C ALA A 95 -2.25 2.60 4.50
N TYR A 96 -2.37 1.75 3.49
CA TYR A 96 -1.30 1.51 2.52
C TYR A 96 -1.72 2.04 1.16
N ILE A 97 -0.83 2.78 0.53
CA ILE A 97 -1.09 3.47 -0.74
C ILE A 97 0.01 3.11 -1.72
N PHE A 98 -0.38 2.50 -2.84
CA PHE A 98 0.51 2.21 -3.96
C PHE A 98 0.06 3.04 -5.15
N LYS A 99 0.94 3.89 -5.66
CA LYS A 99 0.67 4.71 -6.84
C LYS A 99 1.42 4.15 -8.02
N PHE A 100 0.72 3.96 -9.12
CA PHE A 100 1.30 3.50 -10.38
C PHE A 100 1.05 4.52 -11.48
N SER A 101 1.99 4.59 -12.42
CA SER A 101 1.75 5.30 -13.67
C SER A 101 0.81 4.50 -14.57
N SER A 102 -0.01 5.21 -15.32
CA SER A 102 -0.69 4.68 -16.51
C SER A 102 0.23 4.85 -17.72
N GLY A 103 0.09 4.00 -18.74
CA GLY A 103 0.88 4.04 -19.97
C GLY A 103 1.19 2.66 -20.53
N GLU A 104 2.27 2.53 -21.30
CA GLU A 104 2.60 1.24 -21.92
C GLU A 104 2.88 0.14 -20.88
N ILE A 105 3.63 0.50 -19.82
CA ILE A 105 4.00 -0.37 -18.70
C ILE A 105 3.69 0.37 -17.39
N PRO A 106 2.86 -0.18 -16.49
CA PRO A 106 2.53 0.46 -15.22
C PRO A 106 3.71 0.40 -14.27
N ARG A 107 4.32 1.55 -13.98
CA ARG A 107 5.47 1.67 -13.09
C ARG A 107 5.05 2.17 -11.73
N LEU A 108 5.65 1.65 -10.67
CA LEU A 108 5.42 2.15 -9.32
C LEU A 108 6.02 3.55 -9.19
N LEU A 109 5.18 4.52 -8.81
CA LEU A 109 5.58 5.89 -8.53
C LEU A 109 5.89 6.07 -7.04
N SER A 110 5.08 5.47 -6.16
CA SER A 110 5.29 5.49 -4.72
C SER A 110 4.56 4.34 -4.05
N ALA A 111 5.13 3.80 -2.96
CA ALA A 111 4.43 2.94 -2.02
C ALA A 111 4.58 3.56 -0.63
N CYS A 112 3.47 3.81 0.06
CA CYS A 112 3.46 4.52 1.33
C CYS A 112 2.58 3.84 2.35
N LYS A 113 3.01 3.87 3.61
CA LYS A 113 2.22 3.54 4.79
C LYS A 113 1.85 4.85 5.50
N ARG A 114 0.57 5.05 5.76
CA ARG A 114 0.04 6.12 6.61
C ARG A 114 -0.40 5.53 7.94
N ILE A 115 0.02 6.15 9.04
CA ILE A 115 -0.35 5.74 10.39
C ILE A 115 -1.03 6.91 11.07
N THR A 116 -2.23 6.68 11.57
CA THR A 116 -2.95 7.66 12.37
C THR A 116 -2.34 7.70 13.77
N LEU A 117 -1.92 8.89 14.20
CA LEU A 117 -1.29 9.15 15.48
C LEU A 117 -2.17 10.03 16.39
N PRO A 118 -1.96 9.94 17.72
CA PRO A 118 -2.55 10.90 18.65
C PRO A 118 -2.16 12.33 18.29
N SER A 119 -3.16 13.22 18.24
CA SER A 119 -2.94 14.64 17.97
C SER A 119 -2.46 15.37 19.23
N ALA A 120 -1.43 16.20 19.08
CA ALA A 120 -0.98 17.12 20.13
C ALA A 120 -1.83 18.40 20.22
N GLU A 121 -2.63 18.70 19.19
CA GLU A 121 -3.43 19.91 19.11
C GLU A 121 -4.93 19.56 19.25
N GLN A 122 -5.60 20.17 20.24
CA GLN A 122 -7.03 19.94 20.56
C GLN A 122 -7.98 20.26 19.39
N GLN A 123 -7.50 20.93 18.34
CA GLN A 123 -8.25 21.34 17.16
C GLN A 123 -7.81 20.65 15.86
N GLN A 124 -6.76 19.80 15.87
CA GLN A 124 -6.35 19.06 14.68
C GLN A 124 -7.16 17.77 14.52
N VAL A 125 -7.70 17.61 13.31
CA VAL A 125 -8.31 16.38 12.80
C VAL A 125 -7.18 15.39 12.52
N VAL A 126 -6.71 14.68 13.55
CA VAL A 126 -5.79 13.52 13.46
C VAL A 126 -4.38 13.84 12.90
N ALA A 127 -3.33 13.54 13.68
CA ALA A 127 -1.96 13.59 13.16
C ALA A 127 -1.69 12.34 12.30
N VAL A 128 -1.14 12.49 11.10
CA VAL A 128 -0.86 11.35 10.20
C VAL A 128 0.64 11.30 9.90
N LEU A 129 1.28 10.19 10.28
CA LEU A 129 2.65 9.89 9.86
C LEU A 129 2.61 9.17 8.52
N THR A 130 3.30 9.71 7.52
CA THR A 130 3.42 9.05 6.21
C THR A 130 4.85 8.58 6.02
N LEU A 131 5.03 7.28 5.81
CA LEU A 131 6.30 6.65 5.49
C LEU A 131 6.23 6.10 4.07
N CYS A 132 7.10 6.53 3.17
CA CYS A 132 7.12 6.11 1.77
C CYS A 132 8.40 5.36 1.43
N SER A 133 8.33 4.40 0.52
CA SER A 133 9.51 3.71 0.00
C SER A 133 10.48 4.70 -0.62
N LYS A 134 11.77 4.52 -0.32
CA LYS A 134 12.88 5.27 -0.92
C LYS A 134 12.86 5.09 -2.44
N GLN A 135 13.25 6.14 -3.15
CA GLN A 135 13.31 6.12 -4.62
C GLN A 135 14.18 4.98 -5.16
N SER A 136 15.30 4.67 -4.50
CA SER A 136 16.19 3.57 -4.91
C SER A 136 15.53 2.19 -4.85
N VAL A 137 14.45 2.04 -4.10
CA VAL A 137 13.69 0.79 -3.95
C VAL A 137 12.54 0.72 -4.96
N THR A 138 11.97 1.87 -5.33
CA THR A 138 10.87 1.95 -6.30
C THR A 138 11.36 2.07 -7.75
N GLU A 139 12.62 2.47 -7.96
CA GLU A 139 13.18 2.62 -9.30
C GLU A 139 13.09 1.29 -10.07
N LYS A 140 12.41 1.32 -11.23
CA LYS A 140 12.19 0.17 -12.13
C LYS A 140 11.21 -0.89 -11.62
N VAL A 141 10.50 -0.64 -10.52
CA VAL A 141 9.38 -1.51 -10.11
C VAL A 141 8.20 -1.26 -11.04
N THR A 142 7.61 -2.33 -11.55
CA THR A 142 6.37 -2.35 -12.34
C THR A 142 5.28 -3.03 -11.54
N LEU A 143 4.03 -2.96 -12.00
CA LEU A 143 2.93 -3.70 -11.36
C LEU A 143 3.29 -5.18 -11.18
N SER A 144 3.75 -5.85 -12.24
CA SER A 144 3.98 -7.30 -12.23
C SER A 144 5.08 -7.80 -11.31
N ASN A 145 6.01 -6.94 -10.87
CA ASN A 145 7.10 -7.34 -9.98
C ASN A 145 7.10 -6.59 -8.64
N ALA A 146 6.05 -5.81 -8.37
CA ALA A 146 5.89 -5.12 -7.10
C ALA A 146 5.64 -6.12 -5.97
N ASP A 147 6.38 -5.96 -4.88
CA ASP A 147 6.32 -6.78 -3.69
C ASP A 147 6.12 -5.85 -2.49
N ALA A 148 4.94 -5.91 -1.87
CA ALA A 148 4.58 -5.01 -0.78
C ALA A 148 5.50 -5.18 0.44
N ASP A 149 5.90 -6.41 0.77
CA ASP A 149 6.77 -6.69 1.93
C ASP A 149 8.13 -6.05 1.74
N LYS A 150 8.68 -6.15 0.53
CA LYS A 150 9.94 -5.48 0.19
C LYS A 150 9.78 -3.97 0.17
N LEU A 151 8.75 -3.45 -0.50
CA LEU A 151 8.55 -2.00 -0.67
C LEU A 151 8.35 -1.30 0.68
N LEU A 152 7.59 -1.92 1.58
CA LEU A 152 7.20 -1.37 2.87
C LEU A 152 8.07 -1.86 4.03
N ALA A 153 9.17 -2.57 3.76
CA ALA A 153 10.14 -2.96 4.76
C ALA A 153 10.71 -1.75 5.50
N SER A 154 10.94 -1.88 6.81
CA SER A 154 11.37 -0.79 7.69
C SER A 154 12.61 -0.03 7.19
N ASP A 155 13.55 -0.71 6.56
CA ASP A 155 14.81 -0.12 6.08
C ASP A 155 14.64 0.58 4.72
N ASN A 156 13.56 0.28 4.01
CA ASN A 156 13.25 0.81 2.70
C ASN A 156 12.36 2.06 2.76
N LEU A 157 11.83 2.40 3.94
CA LEU A 157 10.97 3.55 4.13
C LEU A 157 11.75 4.81 4.52
N THR A 158 11.19 5.97 4.16
CA THR A 158 11.60 7.32 4.59
C THR A 158 10.37 8.10 5.02
N LEU A 159 10.57 9.08 5.91
CA LEU A 159 9.51 9.98 6.32
C LEU A 159 9.11 10.93 5.18
N ASP A 160 7.81 11.06 4.93
CA ASP A 160 7.23 12.07 4.04
C ASP A 160 6.65 13.22 4.87
N GLY A 161 7.49 14.23 5.11
CA GLY A 161 7.15 15.43 5.88
C GLY A 161 7.23 15.25 7.40
N SER A 162 7.52 16.35 8.11
CA SER A 162 7.50 16.32 9.58
C SER A 162 6.07 16.27 10.12
N VAL A 163 5.89 15.61 11.26
CA VAL A 163 4.59 15.52 11.92
C VAL A 163 4.74 15.73 13.42
N LYS A 164 3.82 16.49 14.03
CA LYS A 164 3.75 16.64 15.48
C LYS A 164 2.78 15.62 16.06
N THR A 165 3.19 14.99 17.16
CA THR A 165 2.40 13.97 17.84
C THR A 165 2.72 13.92 19.33
N LEU A 166 2.13 12.97 20.03
CA LEU A 166 2.36 12.67 21.43
C LEU A 166 3.10 11.34 21.58
N ILE A 167 3.92 11.24 22.61
CA ILE A 167 4.41 9.93 23.07
C ILE A 167 3.23 9.09 23.57
N GLY A 168 3.10 7.87 23.06
CA GLY A 168 2.02 6.93 23.41
C GLY A 168 2.39 6.00 24.57
N ASN A 169 3.67 5.65 24.67
CA ASN A 169 4.21 4.76 25.72
C ASN A 169 4.48 5.48 27.04
N ASP A 170 4.39 4.76 28.16
CA ASP A 170 4.70 5.30 29.49
C ASP A 170 6.13 5.83 29.60
N LYS A 171 7.08 5.20 28.88
CA LYS A 171 8.47 5.63 28.79
C LYS A 171 9.01 5.40 27.38
N ALA A 172 9.40 6.48 26.72
CA ALA A 172 10.11 6.47 25.45
C ALA A 172 11.58 6.84 25.67
N PHE A 173 12.48 5.87 25.61
CA PHE A 173 13.90 6.12 25.87
C PHE A 173 14.56 6.89 24.73
N LEU A 174 15.42 7.84 25.09
CA LEU A 174 16.15 8.67 24.15
C LEU A 174 17.50 8.06 23.82
N TYR A 175 17.77 7.98 22.51
CA TYR A 175 19.01 7.52 21.93
C TYR A 175 19.74 8.71 21.29
N ASP A 176 21.07 8.64 21.27
CA ASP A 176 21.91 9.64 20.61
C ASP A 176 21.96 9.43 19.09
N GLU A 177 22.75 10.25 18.40
CA GLU A 177 22.90 10.22 16.94
C GLU A 177 23.46 8.88 16.42
N ASN A 178 24.21 8.14 17.25
CA ASN A 178 24.71 6.81 16.94
C ASN A 178 23.71 5.71 17.36
N LYS A 179 22.47 6.08 17.69
CA LYS A 179 21.41 5.19 18.16
C LYS A 179 21.81 4.43 19.44
N LYS A 180 22.72 4.99 20.24
CA LYS A 180 23.14 4.41 21.52
C LYS A 180 22.38 5.05 22.68
N GLN A 181 22.01 4.20 23.64
CA GLN A 181 21.37 4.68 24.86
C GLN A 181 22.43 5.29 25.78
N LYS A 182 22.20 6.52 26.24
CA LYS A 182 23.10 7.16 27.22
C LYS A 182 23.03 6.43 28.56
N ARG A 183 24.12 6.47 29.33
CA ARG A 183 24.23 5.80 30.66
C ARG A 183 23.09 6.15 31.61
N ASN A 184 22.61 7.40 31.57
CA ASN A 184 21.52 7.88 32.44
C ASN A 184 20.11 7.54 31.92
N LYS A 185 19.99 6.86 30.76
CA LYS A 185 18.75 6.45 30.10
C LYS A 185 17.65 7.53 30.13
N PRO A 186 17.92 8.74 29.60
CA PRO A 186 16.90 9.78 29.54
C PRO A 186 15.69 9.27 28.73
N TYR A 187 14.50 9.67 29.12
CA TYR A 187 13.25 9.25 28.49
C TYR A 187 12.23 10.39 28.47
N LEU A 188 11.26 10.27 27.56
CA LEU A 188 10.00 11.01 27.56
C LEU A 188 8.89 10.13 28.14
N ILE A 189 7.82 10.75 28.59
CA ILE A 189 6.64 10.06 29.13
C ILE A 189 5.43 10.24 28.22
N LYS A 190 4.45 9.37 28.41
CA LYS A 190 3.16 9.44 27.70
C LYS A 190 2.56 10.85 27.77
N GLY A 191 2.14 11.36 26.61
CA GLY A 191 1.57 12.70 26.46
C GLY A 191 2.59 13.81 26.24
N ASP A 192 3.89 13.54 26.28
CA ASP A 192 4.90 14.51 25.86
C ASP A 192 4.76 14.81 24.35
N VAL A 193 4.76 16.09 23.99
CA VAL A 193 4.66 16.56 22.60
C VAL A 193 6.01 16.49 21.91
N VAL A 194 6.04 15.86 20.74
CA VAL A 194 7.23 15.72 19.91
C VAL A 194 6.92 16.07 18.45
N GLU A 195 7.93 16.60 17.75
CA GLU A 195 7.95 16.75 16.29
C GLU A 195 8.86 15.67 15.72
N ILE A 196 8.30 14.77 14.89
CA ILE A 196 9.05 13.75 14.17
C ILE A 196 9.69 14.43 12.95
N LEU A 197 11.01 14.31 12.85
CA LEU A 197 11.84 14.94 11.84
C LEU A 197 12.37 13.96 10.79
N ASP A 198 12.57 12.70 11.18
CA ASP A 198 13.15 11.68 10.32
C ASP A 198 12.76 10.27 10.77
N TYR A 199 12.90 9.31 9.87
CA TYR A 199 12.65 7.90 10.11
C TYR A 199 13.77 7.06 9.49
N GLU A 200 14.32 6.13 10.27
CA GLU A 200 15.34 5.19 9.79
C GLU A 200 15.27 3.87 10.55
N SER A 201 14.98 2.77 9.86
CA SER A 201 15.04 1.40 10.43
C SER A 201 14.28 1.26 11.75
N SER A 202 12.97 1.61 11.74
CA SER A 202 12.09 1.57 12.91
C SER A 202 12.48 2.51 14.06
N MET A 203 13.33 3.49 13.81
CA MET A 203 13.66 4.56 14.74
C MET A 203 13.17 5.91 14.19
N LEU A 204 12.78 6.81 15.09
CA LEU A 204 12.31 8.15 14.77
C LEU A 204 13.24 9.19 15.34
N LYS A 205 13.72 10.10 14.50
CA LYS A 205 14.41 11.30 14.97
C LYS A 205 13.34 12.30 15.37
N ILE A 206 13.34 12.68 16.63
CA ILE A 206 12.36 13.60 17.20
C ILE A 206 13.01 14.90 17.66
N LYS A 207 12.20 15.93 17.75
CA LYS A 207 12.51 17.21 18.35
C LYS A 207 11.45 17.56 19.38
N TYR A 208 11.88 17.98 20.56
CA TYR A 208 10.97 18.33 21.65
C TYR A 208 11.54 19.48 22.50
N LYS A 209 10.67 20.16 23.25
CA LYS A 209 11.04 21.27 24.12
C LYS A 209 11.17 20.77 25.56
N SER A 210 12.36 20.86 26.13
CA SER A 210 12.64 20.54 27.54
C SER A 210 12.99 21.80 28.30
N LYS A 211 12.14 22.23 29.26
CA LYS A 211 12.28 23.38 30.17
C LYS A 211 12.79 24.69 29.51
N ALA A 212 14.06 24.74 29.09
CA ALA A 212 14.73 25.90 28.49
C ALA A 212 15.37 25.65 27.11
N LYS A 213 15.37 24.42 26.57
CA LYS A 213 16.04 24.11 25.31
C LYS A 213 15.24 23.18 24.41
N ILE A 214 15.48 23.30 23.11
CA ILE A 214 15.04 22.34 22.10
C ILE A 214 16.08 21.21 22.07
N ILE A 215 15.62 19.97 22.11
CA ILE A 215 16.46 18.78 22.08
C ILE A 215 16.05 17.94 20.88
N THR A 216 17.04 17.40 20.17
CA THR A 216 16.87 16.38 19.15
C THR A 216 17.44 15.06 19.65
N ALA A 217 16.70 13.98 19.46
CA ALA A 217 17.08 12.64 19.88
C ALA A 217 16.39 11.59 19.00
N TRP A 218 16.85 10.35 19.07
CA TRP A 218 16.14 9.22 18.48
C TRP A 218 15.28 8.49 19.52
N ILE A 219 14.15 7.94 19.10
CA ILE A 219 13.29 7.03 19.88
C ILE A 219 12.90 5.84 19.02
N ASN A 220 12.37 4.77 19.62
CA ASN A 220 11.83 3.67 18.82
C ASN A 220 10.49 4.10 18.21
N PHE A 221 10.19 3.61 17.01
CA PHE A 221 8.92 3.86 16.34
C PHE A 221 7.70 3.47 17.19
N VAL A 222 7.79 2.38 17.96
CA VAL A 222 6.69 1.92 18.82
C VAL A 222 6.35 2.88 19.96
N ASP A 223 7.21 3.87 20.24
CA ASP A 223 7.02 4.80 21.36
C ASP A 223 5.98 5.90 21.09
N ILE A 224 5.57 6.07 19.83
CA ILE A 224 4.54 7.03 19.40
C ILE A 224 3.17 6.38 19.10
N LEU A 225 3.05 5.06 19.27
CA LEU A 225 1.84 4.28 18.97
C LEU A 225 0.87 4.20 20.15
#